data_AF-A0A1G3CP96-F1
#
_entry.id   AF-A0A1G3CP96-F1
#
_cell.length_a   1.000
_cell.length_b   1.000
_cell.length_c   1.000
_cell.angle_alpha   90.00
_cell.angle_beta   90.00
_cell.angle_gamma   90.00
#
_symmetry.space_group_name_H-M   'P 1'
#
loop_
_entity.id
_entity.type
_entity.pdbx_description
1 polymer ?
#
loop_
_entity_poly.entity_id
_entity_poly.type
_entity_poly.pdbx_seq_one_letter_code
_entity_poly.pdbx_strand_id
1 'polypeptide(L)'
;REVPAGDGSAKLFLEVLKKAGTVELGGKKKGFIVTTPIMVSSGGASVMAVPCEKGLIFSYTLDFNGSFIERQTYDIEITEENFCRDIAPARTFGLSTYIEEFKKLGLGKGVTDDNSIIVHEDGKMTKPISMKPAKLRFPNEFVRHKILDLVGDLYLANVVIQGRIVANRSGHSLNVQLAEKIARVA
;
A
#
# COMPACT_ATOMS: atom_id res chain seq x y z
N ARG A 1 10.73 -8.06 17.29
CA ARG A 1 9.29 -8.07 17.63
C ARG A 1 8.59 -7.30 16.53
N GLU A 2 7.48 -7.80 16.02
CA GLU A 2 6.78 -7.24 14.85
C GLU A 2 5.30 -7.01 15.19
N VAL A 3 4.67 -6.09 14.49
CA VAL A 3 3.21 -5.92 14.55
C VAL A 3 2.55 -7.18 13.96
N PRO A 4 1.46 -7.71 14.54
CA PRO A 4 0.78 -8.89 13.99
C PRO A 4 0.37 -8.66 12.53
N ALA A 5 0.52 -9.65 11.65
CA ALA A 5 0.15 -9.49 10.24
C ALA A 5 -1.37 -9.44 10.00
N GLY A 6 -2.19 -9.80 10.99
CA GLY A 6 -3.64 -9.91 10.83
C GLY A 6 -4.02 -10.86 9.69
N ASP A 7 -4.93 -10.41 8.83
CA ASP A 7 -5.28 -11.09 7.58
C ASP A 7 -4.46 -10.56 6.38
N GLY A 8 -3.33 -9.91 6.64
CA GLY A 8 -2.44 -9.30 5.65
C GLY A 8 -3.02 -8.09 4.93
N SER A 9 -4.17 -7.58 5.40
CA SER A 9 -4.75 -6.30 5.03
C SER A 9 -4.82 -5.37 6.25
N ALA A 10 -5.33 -4.15 6.09
CA ALA A 10 -5.58 -3.25 7.21
C ALA A 10 -6.96 -3.43 7.85
N LYS A 11 -7.82 -4.31 7.32
CA LYS A 11 -9.21 -4.47 7.75
C LYS A 11 -9.36 -4.76 9.24
N LEU A 12 -8.59 -5.70 9.77
CA LEU A 12 -8.69 -6.09 11.18
C LEU A 12 -8.29 -4.94 12.11
N PHE A 13 -7.28 -4.15 11.74
CA PHE A 13 -6.89 -2.96 12.50
C PHE A 13 -7.95 -1.88 12.46
N LEU A 14 -8.53 -1.64 11.27
CA LEU A 14 -9.63 -0.70 11.09
C LEU A 14 -10.83 -1.06 11.98
N GLU A 15 -11.21 -2.35 12.05
CA GLU A 15 -12.31 -2.82 12.88
C GLU A 15 -12.04 -2.60 14.37
N VAL A 16 -10.81 -2.90 14.83
CA VAL A 16 -10.40 -2.66 16.22
C VAL A 16 -10.44 -1.16 16.55
N LEU A 17 -9.92 -0.30 15.66
CA LEU A 17 -9.91 1.15 15.86
C LEU A 17 -11.33 1.73 15.85
N LYS A 18 -12.20 1.30 14.93
CA LYS A 18 -13.61 1.72 14.89
C LYS A 18 -14.36 1.31 16.15
N LYS A 19 -14.10 0.11 16.68
CA LYS A 19 -14.70 -0.37 17.93
C LYS A 19 -14.20 0.41 19.14
N ALA A 20 -12.92 0.77 19.16
CA ALA A 20 -12.36 1.59 20.24
C ALA A 20 -12.91 3.03 20.22
N GLY A 21 -13.24 3.54 19.03
CA GLY A 21 -13.73 4.90 18.83
C GLY A 21 -12.60 5.93 18.88
N THR A 22 -12.96 7.19 18.65
CA THR A 22 -12.04 8.33 18.71
C THR A 22 -12.53 9.36 19.71
N VAL A 23 -11.59 10.10 20.30
CA VAL A 23 -11.87 11.24 21.18
C VAL A 23 -11.14 12.44 20.60
N GLU A 24 -11.84 13.58 20.51
CA GLU A 24 -11.24 14.83 20.08
C GLU A 24 -10.42 15.42 21.23
N LEU A 25 -9.12 15.60 21.00
CA LEU A 25 -8.19 16.07 22.03
C LEU A 25 -8.06 17.61 22.08
N GLY A 26 -8.66 18.32 21.12
CA GLY A 26 -8.40 19.74 20.91
C GLY A 26 -6.99 19.97 20.37
N GLY A 27 -6.87 20.45 19.13
CA GLY A 27 -5.57 20.73 18.51
C GLY A 27 -5.65 20.78 16.99
N LYS A 28 -4.74 21.54 16.37
CA LYS A 28 -4.64 21.61 14.91
C LYS A 28 -3.70 20.52 14.42
N LYS A 29 -4.18 19.65 13.53
CA LYS A 29 -3.31 18.76 12.76
C LYS A 29 -2.41 19.59 11.86
N LYS A 30 -1.13 19.24 11.77
CA LYS A 30 -0.22 19.86 10.79
C LYS A 30 -0.66 19.43 9.40
N GLY A 31 -1.04 20.40 8.57
CA GLY A 31 -1.39 20.16 7.16
C GLY A 31 -0.23 20.52 6.25
N PHE A 32 -0.14 19.86 5.10
CA PHE A 32 0.82 20.15 4.05
C PHE A 32 0.12 20.16 2.70
N ILE A 33 0.08 21.32 2.04
CA ILE A 33 -0.49 21.46 0.70
C ILE A 33 0.66 21.40 -0.30
N VAL A 34 0.61 20.45 -1.22
CA VAL A 34 1.60 20.35 -2.30
C VAL A 34 1.38 21.49 -3.28
N THR A 35 2.30 22.45 -3.32
CA THR A 35 2.27 23.60 -4.25
C THR A 35 3.25 23.44 -5.41
N THR A 36 4.33 22.68 -5.20
CA THR A 36 5.35 22.37 -6.21
C THR A 36 5.55 20.85 -6.25
N PRO A 37 5.70 20.23 -7.43
CA PRO A 37 5.97 18.80 -7.53
C PRO A 37 7.21 18.35 -6.75
N ILE A 38 7.07 17.26 -5.98
CA ILE A 38 8.16 16.59 -5.26
C ILE A 38 8.25 15.18 -5.80
N MET A 39 9.42 14.78 -6.34
CA MET A 39 9.60 13.49 -7.00
C MET A 39 10.77 12.71 -6.41
N VAL A 40 10.62 11.38 -6.37
CA VAL A 40 11.67 10.40 -6.14
C VAL A 40 11.58 9.33 -7.22
N SER A 41 12.73 8.90 -7.75
CA SER A 41 12.80 7.82 -8.72
C SER A 41 14.04 6.95 -8.48
N SER A 42 13.95 5.68 -8.86
CA SER A 42 15.07 4.75 -8.89
C SER A 42 14.84 3.69 -9.95
N GLY A 43 15.78 3.56 -10.89
CA GLY A 43 15.62 2.69 -12.05
C GLY A 43 14.35 3.03 -12.83
N GLY A 44 13.47 2.04 -13.01
CA GLY A 44 12.18 2.22 -13.67
C GLY A 44 11.02 2.67 -12.77
N ALA A 45 11.23 2.78 -11.46
CA ALA A 45 10.18 3.11 -10.51
C ALA A 45 10.20 4.59 -10.11
N SER A 46 9.03 5.16 -9.83
CA SER A 46 8.90 6.54 -9.38
C SER A 46 7.70 6.74 -8.47
N VAL A 47 7.79 7.76 -7.62
CA VAL A 47 6.68 8.30 -6.85
C VAL A 47 6.80 9.82 -6.78
N MET A 48 5.69 10.52 -6.98
CA MET A 48 5.65 11.98 -6.94
C MET A 48 4.41 12.50 -6.23
N ALA A 49 4.59 13.58 -5.46
CA ALA A 49 3.50 14.40 -4.98
C ALA A 49 3.36 15.62 -5.91
N VAL A 50 2.15 15.89 -6.40
CA VAL A 50 1.84 17.03 -7.27
C VAL A 50 0.64 17.82 -6.74
N PRO A 51 0.53 19.12 -7.08
CA PRO A 51 -0.62 19.93 -6.66
C PRO A 51 -1.95 19.33 -7.08
N CYS A 52 -2.93 19.37 -6.18
CA CYS A 52 -4.31 18.97 -6.46
C CYS A 52 -5.27 19.72 -5.53
N GLU A 53 -6.37 20.22 -6.11
CA GLU A 53 -7.40 20.95 -5.36
C GLU A 53 -8.35 20.03 -4.58
N LYS A 54 -8.43 18.75 -4.95
CA LYS A 54 -9.43 17.78 -4.46
C LYS A 54 -8.90 16.87 -3.34
N GLY A 55 -8.47 17.45 -2.22
CA GLY A 55 -8.00 16.65 -1.07
C GLY A 55 -6.75 15.83 -1.37
N LEU A 56 -6.72 14.57 -0.89
CA LEU A 56 -5.61 13.64 -1.11
C LEU A 56 -6.03 12.53 -2.09
N ILE A 57 -5.39 12.48 -3.25
CA ILE A 57 -5.65 11.48 -4.30
C ILE A 57 -4.42 10.61 -4.50
N PHE A 58 -4.62 9.30 -4.65
CA PHE A 58 -3.59 8.36 -5.06
C PHE A 58 -3.88 7.82 -6.46
N SER A 59 -2.86 7.81 -7.29
CA SER A 59 -2.83 7.19 -8.61
C SER A 59 -1.67 6.21 -8.64
N TYR A 60 -1.95 4.91 -8.70
CA TYR A 60 -0.92 3.88 -8.66
C TYR A 60 -0.95 3.02 -9.91
N THR A 61 0.19 2.89 -10.59
CA THR A 61 0.41 1.91 -11.66
C THR A 61 1.32 0.80 -11.15
N LEU A 62 0.74 -0.39 -10.99
CA LEU A 62 1.45 -1.63 -10.72
C LEU A 62 1.78 -2.29 -12.06
N ASP A 63 3.07 -2.52 -12.31
CA ASP A 63 3.52 -3.12 -13.56
C ASP A 63 4.77 -3.97 -13.33
N PHE A 64 4.67 -5.24 -13.67
CA PHE A 64 5.76 -6.22 -13.65
C PHE A 64 6.29 -6.50 -15.07
N ASN A 65 6.16 -5.52 -15.97
CA ASN A 65 6.54 -5.61 -17.38
C ASN A 65 5.90 -6.81 -18.09
N GLY A 66 4.64 -7.12 -17.75
CA GLY A 66 3.89 -8.24 -18.32
C GLY A 66 4.18 -9.62 -17.72
N SER A 67 5.05 -9.73 -16.70
CA SER A 67 5.27 -10.97 -15.94
C SER A 67 4.38 -11.02 -14.70
N PHE A 68 3.97 -12.20 -14.22
CA PHE A 68 3.16 -12.43 -13.00
C PHE A 68 1.75 -11.82 -12.98
N ILE A 69 1.64 -10.50 -13.09
CA ILE A 69 0.39 -9.75 -12.99
C ILE A 69 0.37 -8.77 -14.16
N GLU A 70 -0.74 -8.78 -14.91
CA GLU A 70 -1.00 -7.74 -15.92
C GLU A 70 -0.93 -6.34 -15.29
N ARG A 71 -0.59 -5.34 -16.10
CA ARG A 71 -0.53 -3.96 -15.61
C ARG A 71 -1.88 -3.55 -15.00
N GLN A 72 -1.84 -3.06 -13.75
CA GLN A 72 -3.02 -2.54 -13.05
C GLN A 72 -2.81 -1.08 -12.72
N THR A 73 -3.84 -0.26 -12.96
CA THR A 73 -3.90 1.13 -12.50
C THR A 73 -5.08 1.31 -11.59
N TYR A 74 -4.91 2.08 -10.51
CA TYR A 74 -6.03 2.46 -9.66
C TYR A 74 -5.87 3.90 -9.16
N ASP A 75 -6.94 4.67 -9.30
CA ASP A 75 -7.09 6.04 -8.85
C ASP A 75 -8.13 6.11 -7.74
N ILE A 76 -7.81 6.76 -6.64
CA ILE A 76 -8.70 6.88 -5.49
C ILE A 76 -8.47 8.17 -4.71
N GLU A 77 -9.55 8.86 -4.34
CA GLU A 77 -9.53 9.89 -3.31
C GLU A 77 -9.58 9.22 -1.93
N ILE A 78 -8.64 9.55 -1.06
CA ILE A 78 -8.55 8.99 0.29
C ILE A 78 -9.44 9.80 1.23
N THR A 79 -10.67 9.32 1.33
CA THR A 79 -11.61 9.63 2.41
C THR A 79 -11.69 8.44 3.37
N GLU A 80 -12.24 8.63 4.58
CA GLU A 80 -12.47 7.51 5.50
C GLU A 80 -13.32 6.42 4.84
N GLU A 81 -14.42 6.80 4.19
CA GLU A 81 -15.33 5.86 3.52
C GLU A 81 -14.61 5.05 2.43
N ASN A 82 -13.93 5.74 1.51
CA ASN A 82 -13.23 5.11 0.40
C ASN A 82 -12.09 4.22 0.92
N PHE A 83 -11.30 4.68 1.89
CA PHE A 83 -10.25 3.84 2.48
C PHE A 83 -10.82 2.56 3.10
N CYS A 84 -11.89 2.67 3.89
CA CYS A 84 -12.53 1.53 4.54
C CYS A 84 -13.06 0.49 3.54
N ARG A 85 -13.72 0.96 2.47
CA ARG A 85 -14.37 0.10 1.49
C ARG A 85 -13.37 -0.49 0.50
N ASP A 86 -12.47 0.33 -0.03
CA ASP A 86 -11.72 0.03 -1.24
C ASP A 86 -10.26 -0.37 -1.01
N ILE A 87 -9.65 0.05 0.10
CA ILE A 87 -8.21 -0.11 0.35
C ILE A 87 -7.94 -1.02 1.54
N ALA A 88 -8.59 -0.77 2.67
CA ALA A 88 -8.35 -1.49 3.91
C ALA A 88 -8.44 -3.03 3.77
N PRO A 89 -9.37 -3.62 2.98
CA PRO A 89 -9.47 -5.07 2.83
C PRO A 89 -8.45 -5.72 1.88
N ALA A 90 -7.62 -4.95 1.16
CA ALA A 90 -6.71 -5.50 0.17
C ALA A 90 -5.50 -6.19 0.83
N ARG A 91 -5.31 -7.48 0.58
CA ARG A 91 -4.26 -8.28 1.22
C ARG A 91 -2.93 -8.20 0.51
N THR A 92 -1.89 -8.48 1.28
CA THR A 92 -0.53 -8.60 0.77
C THR A 92 -0.35 -9.81 -0.14
N PHE A 93 0.68 -9.75 -0.96
CA PHE A 93 1.01 -10.80 -1.93
C PHE A 93 2.52 -10.93 -2.09
N GLY A 94 2.97 -12.13 -2.44
CA GLY A 94 4.36 -12.44 -2.76
C GLY A 94 4.46 -13.07 -4.13
N LEU A 95 5.54 -12.79 -4.85
CA LEU A 95 5.85 -13.45 -6.12
C LEU A 95 6.59 -14.75 -5.85
N SER A 96 6.23 -15.82 -6.56
CA SER A 96 6.75 -17.18 -6.33
C SER A 96 8.27 -17.28 -6.35
N THR A 97 8.94 -16.47 -7.19
CA THR A 97 10.41 -16.46 -7.35
C THR A 97 11.17 -16.05 -6.10
N TYR A 98 10.60 -15.18 -5.25
CA TYR A 98 11.28 -14.70 -4.05
C TYR A 98 10.99 -15.54 -2.80
N ILE A 99 10.03 -16.48 -2.87
CA ILE A 99 9.56 -17.19 -1.68
C ILE A 99 10.64 -18.11 -1.11
N GLU A 100 11.35 -18.84 -1.96
CA GLU A 100 12.43 -19.72 -1.49
C GLU A 100 13.57 -18.93 -0.85
N GLU A 101 13.93 -17.80 -1.45
CA GLU A 101 14.95 -16.90 -0.90
C GLU A 101 14.52 -16.34 0.45
N PHE A 102 13.29 -15.82 0.56
CA PHE A 102 12.76 -15.34 1.84
C PHE A 102 12.75 -16.43 2.92
N LYS A 103 12.38 -17.67 2.57
CA LYS A 103 12.45 -18.80 3.49
C LYS A 103 13.88 -19.10 3.94
N LYS A 104 14.86 -19.08 3.04
CA LYS A 104 16.29 -19.27 3.36
C LYS A 104 16.82 -18.18 4.30
N LEU A 105 16.34 -16.95 4.14
CA LEU A 105 16.64 -15.82 5.03
C LEU A 105 15.86 -15.85 6.36
N GLY A 106 15.01 -16.87 6.57
CA GLY A 106 14.17 -16.98 7.76
C GLY A 106 13.04 -15.94 7.84
N LEU A 107 12.69 -15.32 6.71
CA LEU A 107 11.58 -14.39 6.56
C LEU A 107 10.27 -15.14 6.26
N GLY A 108 9.13 -14.45 6.43
CA GLY A 108 7.82 -15.02 6.09
C GLY A 108 7.29 -16.10 7.04
N LYS A 109 7.86 -16.22 8.25
CA LYS A 109 7.44 -17.22 9.26
C LYS A 109 5.99 -17.06 9.74
N GLY A 110 5.40 -15.87 9.59
CA GLY A 110 4.02 -15.58 9.95
C GLY A 110 3.03 -15.71 8.79
N VAL A 111 3.45 -16.18 7.62
CA VAL A 111 2.58 -16.33 6.45
C VAL A 111 1.58 -17.47 6.68
N THR A 112 0.33 -17.23 6.32
CA THR A 112 -0.78 -18.19 6.39
C THR A 112 -1.58 -18.17 5.09
N ASP A 113 -2.47 -19.15 4.95
CA ASP A 113 -3.39 -19.26 3.82
C ASP A 113 -4.43 -18.14 3.73
N ASP A 114 -4.60 -17.38 4.80
CA ASP A 114 -5.64 -16.35 4.92
C ASP A 114 -5.06 -14.93 4.90
N ASN A 115 -3.75 -14.77 5.13
CA ASN A 115 -3.11 -13.45 5.15
C ASN A 115 -2.39 -13.04 3.87
N SER A 116 -1.92 -13.98 3.05
CA SER A 116 -1.16 -13.64 1.86
C SER A 116 -1.62 -14.42 0.63
N ILE A 117 -1.28 -13.89 -0.54
CA ILE A 117 -1.49 -14.55 -1.83
C ILE A 117 -0.13 -14.77 -2.50
N ILE A 118 0.12 -15.96 -3.04
CA ILE A 118 1.25 -16.19 -3.93
C ILE A 118 0.80 -15.96 -5.36
N VAL A 119 1.55 -15.17 -6.11
CA VAL A 119 1.40 -15.03 -7.56
C VAL A 119 2.57 -15.70 -8.26
N HIS A 120 2.25 -16.59 -9.18
CA HIS A 120 3.22 -17.35 -9.97
C HIS A 120 3.53 -16.62 -11.29
N GLU A 121 4.66 -16.96 -11.92
CA GLU A 121 5.11 -16.32 -13.17
C GLU A 121 4.08 -16.44 -14.30
N ASP A 122 3.33 -17.54 -14.33
CA ASP A 122 2.25 -17.83 -15.28
C ASP A 122 0.92 -17.11 -14.96
N GLY A 123 0.90 -16.27 -13.92
CA GLY A 123 -0.28 -15.55 -13.47
C GLY A 123 -1.23 -16.35 -12.58
N LYS A 124 -0.94 -17.63 -12.31
CA LYS A 124 -1.71 -18.41 -11.35
C LYS A 124 -1.57 -17.81 -9.95
N MET A 125 -2.64 -17.91 -9.16
CA MET A 125 -2.67 -17.43 -7.78
C MET A 125 -2.98 -18.57 -6.82
N THR A 126 -2.14 -18.76 -5.80
CA THR A 126 -2.34 -19.81 -4.80
C THR A 126 -2.26 -19.27 -3.38
N LYS A 127 -2.87 -20.01 -2.45
CA LYS A 127 -2.64 -19.82 -1.03
C LYS A 127 -1.21 -20.27 -0.66
N PRO A 128 -0.54 -19.61 0.30
CA PRO A 128 0.86 -19.88 0.61
C PRO A 128 1.22 -21.26 1.17
N ILE A 129 0.35 -21.87 1.97
CA ILE A 129 0.61 -23.14 2.66
C ILE A 129 -0.09 -24.29 1.93
N SER A 130 -1.41 -24.21 1.72
CA SER A 130 -2.15 -25.32 1.09
C SER A 130 -1.94 -25.42 -0.41
N MET A 131 -1.36 -24.40 -1.06
CA MET A 131 -1.18 -24.30 -2.51
C MET A 131 -2.48 -24.39 -3.32
N LYS A 132 -3.65 -24.31 -2.66
CA LYS A 132 -4.96 -24.26 -3.33
C LYS A 132 -5.13 -22.93 -4.08
N PRO A 133 -5.97 -22.87 -5.12
CA PRO A 133 -6.27 -21.61 -5.80
C PRO A 133 -6.71 -20.52 -4.82
N ALA A 134 -6.08 -19.36 -4.89
CA ALA A 134 -6.49 -18.19 -4.12
C ALA A 134 -7.63 -17.45 -4.83
N LYS A 135 -8.56 -16.90 -4.04
CA LYS A 135 -9.59 -15.98 -4.54
C LYS A 135 -9.23 -14.57 -4.11
N LEU A 136 -9.34 -13.62 -5.05
CA LEU A 136 -9.17 -12.21 -4.74
C LEU A 136 -10.44 -11.64 -4.10
N ARG A 137 -10.27 -10.65 -3.22
CA ARG A 137 -11.34 -9.82 -2.65
C ARG A 137 -11.79 -8.74 -3.64
N PHE A 138 -10.87 -8.31 -4.51
CA PHE A 138 -11.12 -7.36 -5.58
C PHE A 138 -10.45 -7.85 -6.86
N PRO A 139 -11.02 -7.58 -8.06
CA PRO A 139 -10.33 -7.90 -9.33
C PRO A 139 -8.92 -7.29 -9.43
N ASN A 140 -8.72 -6.12 -8.81
CA ASN A 140 -7.46 -5.39 -8.76
C ASN A 140 -6.90 -5.29 -7.32
N GLU A 141 -6.98 -6.36 -6.53
CA GLU A 141 -6.55 -6.39 -5.12
C GLU A 141 -5.07 -6.00 -4.93
N PHE A 142 -4.18 -6.34 -5.86
CA PHE A 142 -2.74 -6.09 -5.73
C PHE A 142 -2.36 -4.61 -5.81
N VAL A 143 -2.89 -3.86 -6.78
CA VAL A 143 -2.65 -2.41 -6.85
C VAL A 143 -3.31 -1.67 -5.68
N ARG A 144 -4.46 -2.15 -5.19
CA ARG A 144 -5.10 -1.61 -3.98
C ARG A 144 -4.24 -1.82 -2.74
N HIS A 145 -3.62 -3.00 -2.60
CA HIS A 145 -2.67 -3.24 -1.51
C HIS A 145 -1.42 -2.36 -1.64
N LYS A 146 -0.95 -2.09 -2.86
CA LYS A 146 0.15 -1.12 -3.05
C LYS A 146 -0.21 0.32 -2.71
N ILE A 147 -1.46 0.70 -2.86
CA ILE A 147 -1.97 1.96 -2.32
C ILE A 147 -2.07 1.90 -0.79
N LEU A 148 -2.47 0.77 -0.20
CA LEU A 148 -2.46 0.58 1.25
C LEU A 148 -1.04 0.77 1.83
N ASP A 149 -0.03 0.12 1.24
CA ASP A 149 1.40 0.28 1.59
C ASP A 149 1.79 1.77 1.54
N LEU A 150 1.48 2.42 0.42
CA LEU A 150 1.85 3.81 0.17
C LEU A 150 1.14 4.80 1.12
N VAL A 151 -0.12 4.56 1.48
CA VAL A 151 -0.84 5.34 2.50
C VAL A 151 -0.13 5.22 3.85
N GLY A 152 0.26 4.00 4.25
CA GLY A 152 0.99 3.76 5.49
C GLY A 152 2.38 4.43 5.51
N ASP A 153 3.15 4.28 4.44
CA ASP A 153 4.49 4.84 4.32
C ASP A 153 4.47 6.39 4.35
N LEU A 154 3.53 7.02 3.67
CA LEU A 154 3.41 8.49 3.68
C LEU A 154 2.92 9.02 5.03
N TYR A 155 2.24 8.22 5.83
CA TYR A 155 1.84 8.61 7.18
C TYR A 155 3.06 8.90 8.09
N LEU A 156 4.23 8.35 7.75
CA LEU A 156 5.50 8.66 8.43
C LEU A 156 5.95 10.11 8.28
N ALA A 157 5.44 10.84 7.27
CA ALA A 157 5.68 12.29 7.15
C ALA A 157 5.02 13.10 8.29
N ASN A 158 4.07 12.49 9.02
CA ASN A 158 3.40 13.07 10.18
C ASN A 158 2.69 14.41 9.90
N VAL A 159 2.13 14.54 8.69
CA VAL A 159 1.34 15.70 8.25
C VAL A 159 0.12 15.23 7.44
N VAL A 160 -0.95 16.02 7.46
CA VAL A 160 -2.13 15.81 6.61
C VAL A 160 -1.83 16.39 5.23
N ILE A 161 -1.54 15.53 4.27
CA ILE A 161 -1.18 15.92 2.91
C ILE A 161 -2.44 16.27 2.11
N GLN A 162 -2.39 17.36 1.36
CA GLN A 162 -3.33 17.70 0.29
C GLN A 162 -2.56 17.79 -1.03
N GLY A 163 -2.99 17.02 -2.03
CA GLY A 163 -2.30 16.85 -3.30
C GLY A 163 -2.65 15.52 -3.95
N ARG A 164 -2.04 15.26 -5.11
CA ARG A 164 -2.10 13.94 -5.75
C ARG A 164 -0.75 13.25 -5.63
N ILE A 165 -0.76 12.01 -5.16
CA ILE A 165 0.40 11.13 -5.17
C ILE A 165 0.29 10.21 -6.38
N VAL A 166 1.27 10.26 -7.26
CA VAL A 166 1.35 9.40 -8.46
C VAL A 166 2.53 8.46 -8.29
N ALA A 167 2.25 7.16 -8.27
CA ALA A 167 3.24 6.10 -8.10
C ALA A 167 3.25 5.19 -9.33
N ASN A 168 4.44 4.92 -9.85
CA ASN A 168 4.66 3.96 -10.93
C ASN A 168 5.69 2.93 -10.49
N ARG A 169 5.26 1.67 -10.32
CA ARG A 169 6.11 0.57 -9.84
C ARG A 169 6.83 0.87 -8.52
N SER A 170 6.27 1.76 -7.70
CA SER A 170 6.89 2.18 -6.43
C SER A 170 6.93 1.04 -5.41
N GLY A 171 7.60 1.28 -4.29
CA GLY A 171 7.64 0.41 -3.13
C GLY A 171 8.13 1.18 -1.91
N HIS A 172 8.19 0.52 -0.75
CA HIS A 172 8.47 1.18 0.53
C HIS A 172 9.69 2.12 0.50
N SER A 173 10.80 1.73 -0.12
CA SER A 173 12.00 2.58 -0.20
C SER A 173 11.73 3.94 -0.86
N LEU A 174 11.02 3.97 -2.00
CA LEU A 174 10.68 5.22 -2.68
C LEU A 174 9.59 6.00 -1.93
N ASN A 175 8.60 5.29 -1.39
CA ASN A 175 7.51 5.89 -0.62
C ASN A 175 8.03 6.63 0.62
N VAL A 176 8.94 6.00 1.38
CA VAL A 176 9.59 6.58 2.57
C VAL A 176 10.46 7.78 2.18
N GLN A 177 11.24 7.68 1.10
CA GLN A 177 12.03 8.83 0.62
C GLN A 177 11.15 10.03 0.24
N LEU A 178 9.95 9.79 -0.32
CA LEU A 178 9.00 10.85 -0.58
C LEU A 178 8.43 11.42 0.72
N ALA A 179 8.07 10.56 1.68
CA ALA A 179 7.60 10.97 3.01
C ALA A 179 8.63 11.86 3.72
N GLU A 180 9.91 11.49 3.69
CA GLU A 180 11.01 12.30 4.24
C GLU A 180 11.14 13.66 3.54
N LYS A 181 11.06 13.70 2.21
CA LYS A 181 11.11 14.97 1.46
C LYS A 181 9.94 15.87 1.83
N ILE A 182 8.73 15.32 1.94
CA ILE A 182 7.54 16.05 2.39
C ILE A 182 7.74 16.59 3.80
N ALA A 183 8.17 15.74 4.74
CA ALA A 183 8.38 16.14 6.13
C ALA A 183 9.43 17.26 6.30
N ARG A 184 10.41 17.37 5.40
CA ARG A 184 11.42 18.45 5.42
C ARG A 184 10.90 19.80 4.93
N VAL A 185 9.83 19.81 4.13
CA VAL A 185 9.29 21.03 3.51
C VAL A 185 7.90 21.42 4.04
N ALA A 186 7.34 20.61 4.94
CA ALA A 186 6.06 20.85 5.61
C ALA A 186 6.24 21.57 6.96
#